data_AF-A0A1Z5KGJ1-F1
#
_entry.id   AF-A0A1Z5KGJ1-F1
#
_cell.length_a   1.000
_cell.length_b   1.000
_cell.length_c   1.000
_cell.angle_alpha   90.00
_cell.angle_beta   90.00
_cell.angle_gamma   90.00
#
_symmetry.space_group_name_H-M   'P 1'
#
loop_
_entity.id
_entity.type
_entity.pdbx_description
1 polymer ?
#
loop_
_entity_poly.entity_id
_entity_poly.type
_entity_poly.pdbx_seq_one_letter_code
_entity_poly.pdbx_strand_id
1 'polypeptide(L)'
;MGADAAGNRYYENRVDYTYGQHRWVEPADIHNFDSAQVPPEWHGWLTCMNDATPSMENEYIEEKMSHLKSSEISHAPFKSNVGHQEPYFNFHHMHNQSLIRSRGYGIGNHVVGLPPGAPDAYYTQPGSPYNDASIRKFEMIGDLDEAKGGGRPYKSEMWKERLKTAAEKEADKESVKSKWRDGFDASKATKHLSLREQAILARGGTLSK
;
A
#
# COMPACT_ATOMS: atom_id res chain seq x y z
N MET A 1 17.00 -24.23 -12.51
CA MET A 1 16.27 -25.36 -13.13
C MET A 1 15.35 -25.96 -12.09
N GLY A 2 14.15 -26.37 -12.49
CA GLY A 2 13.07 -26.68 -11.54
C GLY A 2 12.00 -27.59 -12.13
N ALA A 3 10.92 -27.79 -11.37
CA ALA A 3 9.75 -28.54 -11.80
C ALA A 3 8.49 -27.69 -11.59
N ASP A 4 7.50 -27.87 -12.45
CA ASP A 4 6.20 -27.25 -12.27
C ASP A 4 5.27 -28.11 -11.39
N ALA A 5 4.07 -27.58 -11.11
CA ALA A 5 3.05 -28.30 -10.36
C ALA A 5 2.48 -29.54 -11.09
N ALA A 6 2.65 -29.61 -12.43
CA ALA A 6 2.23 -30.75 -13.25
C ALA A 6 3.28 -31.88 -13.28
N GLY A 7 4.48 -31.63 -12.74
CA GLY A 7 5.59 -32.59 -12.68
C GLY A 7 6.54 -32.53 -13.88
N ASN A 8 6.40 -31.56 -14.78
CA ASN A 8 7.33 -31.32 -15.89
C ASN A 8 8.64 -30.78 -15.33
N ARG A 9 9.77 -31.27 -15.85
CA ARG A 9 11.12 -30.88 -15.41
C ARG A 9 11.79 -30.00 -16.46
N TYR A 10 12.36 -28.89 -16.02
CA TYR A 10 12.96 -27.87 -16.90
C TYR A 10 14.47 -27.83 -16.73
N TYR A 11 15.19 -27.94 -17.86
CA TYR A 11 16.64 -28.02 -17.89
C TYR A 11 17.25 -26.95 -18.79
N GLU A 12 18.48 -26.57 -18.46
CA GLU A 12 19.26 -25.59 -19.19
C GLU A 12 20.73 -26.02 -19.25
N ASN A 13 21.32 -25.99 -20.45
CA ASN A 13 22.75 -26.16 -20.64
C ASN A 13 23.24 -25.14 -21.68
N ARG A 14 23.90 -24.08 -21.19
CA ARG A 14 24.46 -22.99 -22.02
C ARG A 14 25.88 -23.26 -22.53
N VAL A 15 26.51 -24.35 -22.11
CA VAL A 15 27.92 -24.66 -22.42
C VAL A 15 28.01 -25.51 -23.67
N ASP A 16 27.26 -26.62 -23.71
CA ASP A 16 27.41 -27.64 -24.74
C ASP A 16 26.40 -27.52 -25.89
N TYR A 17 25.28 -26.82 -25.65
CA TYR A 17 24.18 -26.71 -26.61
C TYR A 17 24.11 -25.33 -27.26
N THR A 18 23.70 -25.31 -28.52
CA THR A 18 23.53 -24.08 -29.30
C THR A 18 22.31 -23.29 -28.82
N TYR A 19 22.30 -21.99 -29.17
CA TYR A 19 21.16 -21.13 -28.89
C TYR A 19 19.89 -21.68 -29.55
N GLY A 20 18.77 -21.68 -28.80
CA GLY A 20 17.52 -22.34 -29.19
C GLY A 20 17.39 -23.82 -28.79
N GLN A 21 18.49 -24.52 -28.48
CA GLN A 21 18.46 -25.91 -27.96
C GLN A 21 18.94 -26.02 -26.52
N HIS A 22 19.56 -24.96 -25.99
CA HIS A 22 20.08 -24.88 -24.63
C HIS A 22 19.03 -24.94 -23.51
N ARG A 23 17.72 -24.83 -23.79
CA ARG A 23 16.63 -24.97 -22.82
C ARG A 23 15.64 -26.00 -23.33
N TRP A 24 15.24 -26.93 -22.47
CA TRP A 24 14.24 -27.94 -22.82
C TRP A 24 13.42 -28.36 -21.60
N VAL A 25 12.27 -28.96 -21.88
CA VAL A 25 11.37 -29.55 -20.88
C VAL A 25 11.31 -31.06 -21.09
N GLU A 26 11.37 -31.80 -19.99
CA GLU A 26 11.04 -33.21 -19.93
C GLU A 26 9.65 -33.33 -19.30
N PRO A 27 8.64 -33.75 -20.07
CA PRO A 27 7.28 -33.79 -19.57
C PRO A 27 7.08 -34.88 -18.52
N ALA A 28 6.12 -34.66 -17.62
CA ALA A 28 5.74 -35.64 -16.61
C ALA A 28 5.17 -36.93 -17.23
N ASP A 29 4.36 -36.77 -18.27
CA ASP A 29 3.81 -37.85 -19.10
C ASP A 29 4.44 -37.80 -20.49
N ILE A 30 5.30 -38.77 -20.78
CA ILE A 30 6.02 -38.87 -22.06
C ILE A 30 5.08 -39.27 -23.21
N HIS A 31 3.98 -39.98 -22.91
CA HIS A 31 3.11 -40.55 -23.94
C HIS A 31 1.98 -39.60 -24.37
N ASN A 32 1.61 -38.64 -23.54
CA ASN A 32 0.52 -37.70 -23.82
C ASN A 32 0.92 -36.24 -23.54
N PHE A 33 2.11 -35.86 -24.01
CA PHE A 33 2.61 -34.51 -23.90
C PHE A 33 2.02 -33.59 -24.97
N ASP A 34 1.59 -32.40 -24.55
CA ASP A 34 1.25 -31.29 -25.44
C ASP A 34 2.02 -30.02 -25.02
N SER A 35 2.43 -29.22 -26.00
CA SER A 35 3.17 -27.97 -25.77
C SER A 35 2.37 -26.94 -24.97
N ALA A 36 1.04 -26.98 -25.04
CA ALA A 36 0.16 -26.14 -24.23
C ALA A 36 0.11 -26.54 -22.74
N GLN A 37 0.65 -27.69 -22.35
CA GLN A 37 0.72 -28.13 -20.95
C GLN A 37 1.82 -27.41 -20.15
N VAL A 38 2.72 -26.68 -20.81
CA VAL A 38 3.72 -25.85 -20.14
C VAL A 38 3.00 -24.63 -19.52
N PRO A 39 3.06 -24.43 -18.19
CA PRO A 39 2.39 -23.31 -17.54
C PRO A 39 3.02 -21.97 -17.97
N PRO A 40 2.27 -20.86 -17.88
CA PRO A 40 2.71 -19.56 -18.39
C PRO A 40 3.98 -19.05 -17.70
N GLU A 41 4.17 -19.36 -16.41
CA GLU A 41 5.36 -19.03 -15.63
C GLU A 41 6.64 -19.61 -16.26
N TRP A 42 6.59 -20.85 -16.76
CA TRP A 42 7.73 -21.53 -17.40
C TRP A 42 7.81 -21.27 -18.91
N HIS A 43 6.69 -20.91 -19.54
CA HIS A 43 6.62 -20.69 -20.99
C HIS A 43 7.54 -19.55 -21.44
N GLY A 44 7.55 -18.41 -20.72
CA GLY A 44 8.43 -17.28 -21.05
C GLY A 44 9.91 -17.65 -21.02
N TRP A 45 10.31 -18.44 -20.01
CA TRP A 45 11.69 -18.89 -19.85
C TRP A 45 12.08 -19.91 -20.90
N LEU A 46 11.21 -20.87 -21.19
CA LEU A 46 11.46 -21.91 -22.21
C LEU A 46 11.62 -21.31 -23.61
N THR A 47 10.84 -20.28 -23.93
CA THR A 47 10.89 -19.58 -25.23
C THR A 47 11.92 -18.45 -25.31
N CYS A 48 12.78 -18.32 -24.29
CA CYS A 48 13.82 -17.28 -24.20
C CYS A 48 13.27 -15.84 -24.26
N MET A 49 12.02 -15.61 -23.84
CA MET A 49 11.47 -14.25 -23.68
C MET A 49 12.07 -13.55 -22.45
N ASN A 50 12.32 -14.30 -21.39
CA ASN A 50 12.98 -13.86 -20.17
C ASN A 50 14.03 -14.89 -19.71
N ASP A 51 15.03 -14.42 -18.96
CA ASP A 51 16.08 -15.28 -18.39
C ASP A 51 15.75 -15.74 -16.97
N ALA A 52 14.77 -15.09 -16.32
CA ALA A 52 14.32 -15.45 -14.98
C ALA A 52 13.44 -16.70 -15.02
N THR A 53 13.78 -17.70 -14.20
CA THR A 53 12.88 -18.82 -13.91
C THR A 53 11.76 -18.37 -12.96
N PRO A 54 10.64 -19.10 -12.83
CA PRO A 54 9.51 -18.73 -11.95
C PRO A 54 9.91 -18.41 -10.51
N SER A 55 10.87 -19.17 -9.94
CA SER A 55 11.37 -18.90 -8.57
C SER A 55 12.06 -17.54 -8.43
N MET A 56 12.56 -16.96 -9.52
CA MET A 56 13.30 -15.70 -9.55
C MET A 56 12.46 -14.58 -10.18
N GLU A 57 11.21 -14.86 -10.55
CA GLU A 57 10.36 -13.92 -11.29
C GLU A 57 10.10 -12.64 -10.49
N ASN A 58 9.81 -12.77 -9.19
CA ASN A 58 9.56 -11.61 -8.32
C ASN A 58 10.78 -10.69 -8.24
N GLU A 59 11.96 -11.25 -7.99
CA GLU A 59 13.22 -10.49 -7.92
C GLU A 59 13.52 -9.80 -9.25
N TYR A 60 13.30 -10.51 -10.37
CA TYR A 60 13.47 -9.96 -11.71
C TYR A 60 12.50 -8.79 -11.97
N ILE A 61 11.23 -8.93 -11.60
CA ILE A 61 10.23 -7.87 -11.77
C ILE A 61 10.63 -6.64 -10.94
N GLU A 62 11.04 -6.83 -9.69
CA GLU A 62 11.51 -5.74 -8.83
C GLU A 62 12.72 -5.00 -9.43
N GLU A 63 13.71 -5.75 -9.94
CA GLU A 63 14.87 -5.18 -10.63
C GLU A 63 14.43 -4.36 -11.85
N LYS A 64 13.54 -4.90 -12.70
CA LYS A 64 13.08 -4.19 -13.91
C LYS A 64 12.19 -2.99 -13.58
N MET A 65 11.37 -3.05 -12.52
CA MET A 65 10.60 -1.91 -12.05
C MET A 65 11.49 -0.76 -11.59
N SER A 66 12.67 -1.05 -11.00
CA SER A 66 13.62 -0.01 -10.60
C SER A 66 14.17 0.80 -11.79
N HIS A 67 14.28 0.17 -12.97
CA HIS A 67 14.71 0.83 -14.21
C HIS A 67 13.60 1.69 -14.82
N LEU A 68 12.35 1.47 -14.45
CA LEU A 68 11.20 2.19 -14.97
C LEU A 68 11.13 3.58 -14.33
N LYS A 69 11.69 4.58 -15.01
CA LYS A 69 11.52 5.98 -14.61
C LYS A 69 10.13 6.45 -15.02
N SER A 70 9.23 6.60 -14.05
CA SER A 70 7.94 7.27 -14.30
C SER A 70 8.23 8.70 -14.75
N SER A 71 7.89 9.03 -16.00
CA SER A 71 8.09 10.37 -16.56
C SER A 71 7.14 11.40 -15.96
N GLU A 72 5.99 10.94 -15.45
CA GLU A 72 4.92 11.80 -14.98
C GLU A 72 4.39 11.31 -13.63
N ILE A 73 4.04 12.27 -12.78
CA ILE A 73 3.32 12.02 -11.53
C ILE A 73 1.83 12.02 -11.89
N SER A 74 1.15 10.90 -11.67
CA SER A 74 -0.31 10.87 -11.80
C SER A 74 -0.93 11.75 -10.72
N HIS A 75 -1.71 12.75 -11.14
CA HIS A 75 -2.51 13.59 -10.25
C HIS A 75 -3.88 12.97 -9.98
N ALA A 76 -4.13 11.75 -10.49
CA ALA A 76 -5.35 11.04 -10.18
C ALA A 76 -5.38 10.74 -8.68
N PRO A 77 -6.54 10.96 -8.00
CA PRO A 77 -6.67 10.62 -6.58
C PRO A 77 -6.53 9.12 -6.31
N PHE A 78 -6.56 8.28 -7.35
CA PHE A 78 -6.46 6.84 -7.28
C PHE A 78 -5.20 6.33 -7.97
N LYS A 79 -4.46 5.44 -7.29
CA LYS A 79 -3.24 4.81 -7.81
C LYS A 79 -3.53 3.75 -8.89
N SER A 80 -4.72 3.16 -8.88
CA SER A 80 -5.20 2.18 -9.85
C SER A 80 -6.56 2.59 -10.40
N ASN A 81 -6.83 2.23 -11.66
CA ASN A 81 -8.16 2.30 -12.28
C ASN A 81 -9.14 1.27 -11.69
N VAL A 82 -8.59 0.29 -10.97
CA VAL A 82 -9.34 -0.61 -10.13
C VAL A 82 -9.64 0.15 -8.84
N GLY A 83 -10.93 0.43 -8.56
CA GLY A 83 -11.36 1.08 -7.32
C GLY A 83 -10.90 0.31 -6.07
N HIS A 84 -11.22 0.80 -4.87
CA HIS A 84 -10.89 0.10 -3.62
C HIS A 84 -11.27 -1.38 -3.70
N GLN A 85 -10.26 -2.25 -3.80
CA GLN A 85 -10.44 -3.68 -3.74
C GLN A 85 -10.20 -4.09 -2.29
N GLU A 86 -11.23 -4.59 -1.65
CA GLU A 86 -11.03 -5.37 -0.43
C GLU A 86 -10.04 -6.49 -0.75
N PRO A 87 -9.08 -6.80 0.14
CA PRO A 87 -8.20 -7.95 -0.03
C PRO A 87 -9.11 -9.16 -0.28
N TYR A 88 -9.00 -9.73 -1.48
CA TYR A 88 -9.85 -10.84 -1.91
C TYR A 88 -9.71 -11.93 -0.85
N PHE A 89 -10.78 -12.21 -0.11
CA PHE A 89 -10.81 -13.36 0.79
C PHE A 89 -10.86 -14.60 -0.09
N ASN A 90 -9.71 -14.99 -0.67
CA ASN A 90 -9.63 -15.98 -1.73
C ASN A 90 -9.88 -17.37 -1.16
N PHE A 91 -11.14 -17.64 -0.90
CA PHE A 91 -11.59 -18.88 -0.34
C PHE A 91 -11.53 -19.95 -1.44
N HIS A 92 -10.44 -20.71 -1.47
CA HIS A 92 -10.17 -21.79 -2.42
C HIS A 92 -10.18 -21.37 -3.91
N HIS A 93 -9.56 -20.24 -4.27
CA HIS A 93 -9.46 -19.78 -5.66
C HIS A 93 -10.79 -19.51 -6.37
N MET A 94 -11.88 -19.35 -5.61
CA MET A 94 -13.20 -19.06 -6.17
C MET A 94 -13.38 -17.56 -6.43
N HIS A 95 -13.63 -17.21 -7.69
CA HIS A 95 -13.88 -15.84 -8.15
C HIS A 95 -15.30 -15.32 -7.81
N ASN A 96 -16.25 -16.21 -7.49
CA ASN A 96 -17.60 -15.82 -7.12
C ASN A 96 -17.97 -16.33 -5.73
N GLN A 97 -17.91 -15.43 -4.74
CA GLN A 97 -18.15 -15.77 -3.33
C GLN A 97 -19.63 -15.73 -2.93
N SER A 98 -20.51 -15.20 -3.79
CA SER A 98 -21.95 -15.19 -3.50
C SER A 98 -22.55 -16.60 -3.35
N LEU A 99 -21.85 -17.60 -3.90
CA LEU A 99 -22.19 -19.02 -3.83
C LEU A 99 -21.63 -19.71 -2.58
N ILE A 100 -20.67 -19.11 -1.88
CA ILE A 100 -20.09 -19.63 -0.65
C ILE A 100 -20.96 -19.14 0.51
N ARG A 101 -21.89 -20.00 0.91
CA ARG A 101 -22.88 -19.69 1.94
C ARG A 101 -22.83 -20.73 3.04
N SER A 102 -23.01 -20.27 4.27
CA SER A 102 -23.27 -21.16 5.40
C SER A 102 -24.50 -22.02 5.10
N ARG A 103 -24.44 -23.31 5.48
CA ARG A 103 -25.56 -24.25 5.35
C ARG A 103 -26.54 -24.16 6.54
N GLY A 104 -26.22 -23.34 7.53
CA GLY A 104 -27.01 -23.08 8.71
C GLY A 104 -26.30 -22.05 9.60
N TYR A 105 -27.07 -21.39 10.47
CA TYR A 105 -26.56 -20.31 11.33
C TYR A 105 -25.37 -20.79 12.19
N GLY A 106 -24.19 -20.19 11.99
CA GLY A 106 -22.98 -20.50 12.75
C GLY A 106 -22.30 -21.83 12.42
N ILE A 107 -22.84 -22.63 11.50
CA ILE A 107 -22.32 -23.98 11.19
C ILE A 107 -21.25 -23.94 10.09
N GLY A 108 -21.23 -22.88 9.28
CA GLY A 108 -20.37 -22.81 8.09
C GLY A 108 -20.87 -23.73 6.97
N ASN A 109 -19.98 -24.17 6.08
CA ASN A 109 -20.33 -25.04 4.95
C ASN A 109 -19.18 -26.00 4.62
N HIS A 110 -19.30 -27.24 5.06
CA HIS A 110 -18.32 -28.30 4.86
C HIS A 110 -18.07 -28.66 3.38
N VAL A 111 -19.01 -28.41 2.47
CA VAL A 111 -18.86 -28.75 1.04
C VAL A 111 -17.89 -27.80 0.34
N VAL A 112 -17.94 -26.52 0.71
CA VAL A 112 -16.99 -25.52 0.21
C VAL A 112 -15.82 -25.33 1.17
N GLY A 113 -15.92 -25.84 2.41
CA GLY A 113 -14.91 -25.74 3.46
C GLY A 113 -15.01 -24.49 4.35
N LEU A 114 -16.14 -23.77 4.31
CA LEU A 114 -16.31 -22.51 5.05
C LEU A 114 -16.38 -22.84 6.55
N PRO A 115 -15.45 -22.33 7.39
CA PRO A 115 -15.42 -22.69 8.80
C PRO A 115 -16.65 -22.15 9.54
N PRO A 116 -17.05 -22.81 10.65
CA PRO A 116 -18.15 -22.35 11.48
C PRO A 116 -17.85 -20.95 12.05
N GLY A 117 -18.85 -20.07 12.03
CA GLY A 117 -18.74 -18.69 12.51
C GLY A 117 -18.10 -17.69 11.54
N ALA A 118 -17.60 -18.12 10.38
CA ALA A 118 -17.17 -17.19 9.34
C ALA A 118 -18.37 -16.40 8.78
N PRO A 119 -18.23 -15.08 8.57
CA PRO A 119 -19.29 -14.28 7.97
C PRO A 119 -19.50 -14.70 6.51
N ASP A 120 -20.77 -14.83 6.11
CA ASP A 120 -21.15 -15.08 4.73
C ASP A 120 -20.82 -13.86 3.86
N ALA A 121 -20.20 -14.08 2.71
CA ALA A 121 -19.87 -13.03 1.75
C ALA A 121 -21.11 -12.63 0.92
N TYR A 122 -21.96 -11.76 1.49
CA TYR A 122 -23.05 -11.12 0.77
C TYR A 122 -22.54 -9.89 0.00
N TYR A 123 -23.03 -9.70 -1.23
CA TYR A 123 -22.98 -8.37 -1.82
C TYR A 123 -23.88 -7.44 -1.02
N THR A 124 -23.27 -6.50 -0.31
CA THR A 124 -23.97 -5.40 0.36
C THR A 124 -23.77 -4.12 -0.42
N GLN A 125 -24.85 -3.40 -0.69
CA GLN A 125 -24.76 -2.10 -1.36
C GLN A 125 -23.82 -1.16 -0.60
N PRO A 126 -22.95 -0.40 -1.29
CA PRO A 126 -22.11 0.61 -0.66
C PRO A 126 -22.95 1.61 0.15
N GLY A 127 -22.60 1.82 1.41
CA GLY A 127 -23.34 2.71 2.34
C GLY A 127 -24.52 2.05 3.07
N SER A 128 -24.77 0.75 2.86
CA SER A 128 -25.76 0.01 3.65
C SER A 128 -25.32 -0.12 5.12
N PRO A 129 -26.20 0.12 6.11
CA PRO A 129 -25.90 -0.10 7.53
C PRO A 129 -25.45 -1.53 7.88
N TYR A 130 -25.73 -2.50 7.00
CA TYR A 130 -25.36 -3.91 7.16
C TYR A 130 -23.99 -4.27 6.57
N ASN A 131 -23.29 -3.30 5.97
CA ASN A 131 -21.93 -3.48 5.45
C ASN A 131 -20.93 -2.95 6.48
N ASP A 132 -20.25 -3.86 7.19
CA ASP A 132 -19.24 -3.53 8.21
C ASP A 132 -18.15 -2.59 7.69
N ALA A 133 -17.78 -2.67 6.40
CA ALA A 133 -16.79 -1.78 5.80
C ALA A 133 -17.32 -0.34 5.62
N SER A 134 -18.64 -0.18 5.51
CA SER A 134 -19.27 1.14 5.43
C SER A 134 -19.61 1.74 6.81
N ILE A 135 -19.64 0.91 7.85
CA ILE A 135 -19.82 1.37 9.22
C ILE A 135 -18.55 2.11 9.62
N ARG A 136 -18.64 3.45 9.70
CA ARG A 136 -17.54 4.26 10.23
C ARG A 136 -17.27 3.84 11.67
N LYS A 137 -16.13 3.20 11.91
CA LYS A 137 -15.68 2.84 13.25
C LYS A 137 -15.59 4.11 14.10
N PHE A 138 -16.17 4.06 15.29
CA PHE A 138 -16.08 5.15 16.25
C PHE A 138 -14.71 5.07 16.94
N GLU A 139 -13.76 5.86 16.46
CA GLU A 139 -12.41 5.95 17.02
C GLU A 139 -12.19 7.33 17.65
N MET A 140 -11.62 7.36 18.84
CA MET A 140 -11.17 8.60 19.47
C MET A 140 -9.79 8.95 18.91
N ILE A 141 -9.62 10.18 18.45
CA ILE A 141 -8.37 10.69 17.89
C ILE A 141 -7.32 10.90 18.99
N GLY A 142 -7.75 11.22 20.21
CA GLY A 142 -6.88 11.37 21.37
C GLY A 142 -7.62 11.86 22.60
N ASP A 143 -6.87 12.19 23.65
CA ASP A 143 -7.39 12.78 24.89
C ASP A 143 -6.82 14.18 25.09
N LEU A 144 -7.66 15.15 25.46
CA LEU A 144 -7.21 16.53 25.72
C LEU A 144 -6.30 16.61 26.95
N ASP A 145 -6.55 15.75 27.94
CA ASP A 145 -5.87 15.75 29.23
C ASP A 145 -4.85 14.61 29.34
N GLU A 146 -4.35 14.08 28.21
CA GLU A 146 -3.36 12.99 28.18
C GLU A 146 -2.14 13.28 29.08
N ALA A 147 -1.68 14.54 29.10
CA ALA A 147 -0.58 14.99 29.96
C ALA A 147 -0.93 15.09 31.47
N LYS A 148 -2.21 15.11 31.83
CA LYS A 148 -2.72 15.21 33.22
C LYS A 148 -3.31 13.90 33.74
N GLY A 149 -3.16 12.79 33.00
CA GLY A 149 -3.69 11.48 33.36
C GLY A 149 -5.00 11.09 32.68
N GLY A 150 -5.41 11.82 31.64
CA GLY A 150 -6.59 11.53 30.80
C GLY A 150 -7.92 11.96 31.41
N GLY A 151 -9.00 11.79 30.64
CA GLY A 151 -10.38 12.02 31.10
C GLY A 151 -11.28 12.76 30.10
N ARG A 152 -10.74 13.29 29.00
CA ARG A 152 -11.50 14.03 27.97
C ARG A 152 -11.15 13.57 26.55
N PRO A 153 -11.51 12.31 26.19
CA PRO A 153 -11.29 11.80 24.85
C PRO A 153 -12.14 12.53 23.80
N TYR A 154 -11.58 12.75 22.62
CA TYR A 154 -12.24 13.42 21.50
C TYR A 154 -12.06 12.66 20.17
N LYS A 155 -13.13 12.62 19.37
CA LYS A 155 -13.20 12.05 17.99
C LYS A 155 -13.01 13.06 16.85
N SER A 156 -12.91 14.36 17.15
CA SER A 156 -12.68 15.40 16.12
C SER A 156 -12.11 16.68 16.74
N GLU A 157 -11.45 17.51 15.93
CA GLU A 157 -10.93 18.82 16.38
C GLU A 157 -12.04 19.74 16.88
N MET A 158 -13.18 19.76 16.19
CA MET A 158 -14.37 20.49 16.65
C MET A 158 -14.86 20.00 18.01
N TRP A 159 -14.76 18.70 18.29
CA TRP A 159 -15.11 18.16 19.61
C TRP A 159 -14.07 18.53 20.67
N LYS A 160 -12.79 18.51 20.32
CA LYS A 160 -11.69 19.00 21.17
C LYS A 160 -11.95 20.45 21.59
N GLU A 161 -12.32 21.31 20.66
CA GLU A 161 -12.67 22.71 20.96
C GLU A 161 -13.92 22.83 21.84
N ARG A 162 -14.91 21.94 21.69
CA ARG A 162 -16.09 21.93 22.56
C ARG A 162 -15.79 21.49 23.98
N LEU A 163 -14.81 20.59 24.17
CA LEU A 163 -14.40 20.08 25.48
C LEU A 163 -13.47 21.04 26.25
N LYS A 164 -12.80 21.98 25.57
CA LYS A 164 -12.02 23.04 26.22
C LYS A 164 -12.94 23.98 27.01
N THR A 165 -12.53 24.27 28.24
CA THR A 165 -13.20 25.27 29.08
C THR A 165 -13.00 26.69 28.54
N ALA A 166 -13.83 27.64 28.96
CA ALA A 166 -13.73 29.03 28.51
C ALA A 166 -12.35 29.65 28.84
N ALA A 167 -11.82 29.38 30.04
CA ALA A 167 -10.51 29.84 30.47
C ALA A 167 -9.36 29.26 29.62
N GLU A 168 -9.42 27.97 29.26
CA GLU A 168 -8.42 27.35 28.38
C GLU A 168 -8.45 27.94 26.97
N LYS A 169 -9.64 28.28 26.46
CA LYS A 169 -9.77 28.96 25.16
C LYS A 169 -9.20 30.36 25.18
N GLU A 170 -9.38 31.10 26.27
CA GLU A 170 -8.81 32.44 26.43
C GLU A 170 -7.29 32.38 26.54
N ALA A 171 -6.75 31.46 27.33
CA ALA A 171 -5.31 31.21 27.42
C ALA A 171 -4.70 30.82 26.07
N ASP A 172 -5.38 29.96 25.30
CA ASP A 172 -4.93 29.61 23.94
C ASP A 172 -4.92 30.84 23.03
N LYS A 173 -5.98 31.66 23.04
CA LYS A 173 -6.06 32.91 22.26
C LYS A 173 -4.96 33.89 22.65
N GLU A 174 -4.69 34.04 23.94
CA GLU A 174 -3.59 34.87 24.44
C GLU A 174 -2.24 34.33 24.01
N SER A 175 -2.02 33.01 24.06
CA SER A 175 -0.78 32.38 23.59
C SER A 175 -0.57 32.54 22.08
N VAL A 176 -1.65 32.46 21.28
CA VAL A 176 -1.60 32.66 19.83
C VAL A 176 -1.31 34.14 19.55
N LYS A 177 -1.96 35.05 20.27
CA LYS A 177 -1.73 36.48 20.16
C LYS A 177 -0.30 36.87 20.57
N SER A 178 0.24 36.27 21.63
CA SER A 178 1.62 36.51 22.07
C SER A 178 2.61 35.96 21.05
N LYS A 179 2.47 34.70 20.58
CA LYS A 179 3.31 34.13 19.52
C LYS A 179 3.30 34.97 18.24
N TRP A 180 2.13 35.48 17.85
CA TRP A 180 2.02 36.36 16.68
C TRP A 180 2.73 37.69 16.89
N ARG A 181 2.59 38.30 18.08
CA ARG A 181 3.31 39.53 18.46
C ARG A 181 4.82 39.31 18.52
N ASP A 182 5.27 38.26 19.17
CA ASP A 182 6.69 37.93 19.30
C ASP A 182 7.32 37.64 17.93
N GLY A 183 6.61 36.93 17.05
CA GLY A 183 7.04 36.71 15.67
C GLY A 183 7.10 38.01 14.86
N PHE A 184 6.12 38.89 15.05
CA PHE A 184 6.10 40.21 14.41
C PHE A 184 7.25 41.11 14.91
N ASP A 185 7.47 41.17 16.22
CA ASP A 185 8.54 41.95 16.82
C ASP A 185 9.93 41.38 16.47
N ALA A 186 10.08 40.06 16.42
CA ALA A 186 11.30 39.41 15.92
C ALA A 186 11.54 39.73 14.44
N SER A 187 10.50 39.70 13.60
CA SER A 187 10.63 40.10 12.18
C SER A 187 11.03 41.56 12.01
N LYS A 188 10.54 42.45 12.88
CA LYS A 188 10.87 43.88 12.90
C LYS A 188 12.28 44.15 13.43
N ALA A 189 12.74 43.36 14.39
CA ALA A 189 14.10 43.42 14.94
C ALA A 189 15.14 42.81 13.99
N THR A 190 14.72 41.89 13.11
CA THR A 190 15.59 41.30 12.08
C THR A 190 15.87 42.34 11.00
N LYS A 191 16.98 43.06 11.11
CA LYS A 191 17.50 43.85 9.98
C LYS A 191 17.85 42.88 8.85
N HIS A 192 17.00 42.82 7.82
CA HIS A 192 17.35 42.15 6.58
C HIS A 192 18.56 42.88 5.96
N LEU A 193 19.71 42.22 5.88
CA LEU A 193 20.82 42.72 5.07
C LEU A 193 20.31 42.91 3.63
N SER A 194 20.61 44.05 3.04
CA SER A 194 20.33 44.30 1.63
C SER A 194 21.06 43.26 0.76
N LEU A 195 20.54 42.98 -0.43
CA LEU A 195 21.19 42.09 -1.42
C LEU A 195 22.68 42.41 -1.64
N ARG A 196 23.03 43.70 -1.59
CA ARG A 196 24.41 44.19 -1.69
C ARG A 196 25.26 43.77 -0.50
N GLU A 197 24.75 43.90 0.72
CA GLU A 197 25.44 43.52 1.95
C GLU A 197 25.60 42.01 2.08
N GLN A 198 24.58 41.24 1.67
CA GLN A 198 24.66 39.77 1.58
C GLN A 198 25.75 39.34 0.59
N ALA A 199 25.84 40.01 -0.58
CA ALA A 199 26.86 39.73 -1.58
C ALA A 199 28.29 40.16 -1.17
N ILE A 200 28.44 41.13 -0.26
CA ILE A 200 29.75 41.54 0.29
C ILE A 200 30.25 40.48 1.27
N LEU A 201 29.39 40.01 2.18
CA LEU A 201 29.72 38.93 3.12
C LEU A 201 29.99 37.59 2.42
N ALA A 202 29.21 37.23 1.40
CA ALA A 202 29.42 36.01 0.61
C ALA A 202 30.76 36.00 -0.15
N ARG A 203 31.35 37.18 -0.40
CA ARG A 203 32.68 37.35 -1.01
C ARG A 203 33.80 37.51 0.03
N GLY A 204 33.52 37.25 1.31
CA GLY A 204 34.49 37.33 2.41
C GLY A 204 34.79 38.75 2.90
N GLY A 205 34.03 39.75 2.47
CA GLY A 205 34.16 41.13 2.93
C GLY A 205 33.45 41.37 4.27
N THR A 206 33.97 42.29 5.07
CA THR A 206 33.34 42.71 6.33
C THR A 206 32.43 43.91 6.13
N LEU A 207 31.27 43.93 6.80
CA LEU A 207 30.37 45.08 6.82
C LEU A 207 30.79 46.04 7.93
N SER A 208 31.15 47.28 7.59
CA SER A 208 31.32 48.36 8.57
C SER A 208 29.94 48.90 8.96
N LYS A 209 29.77 49.22 10.26
CA LYS A 209 28.57 49.87 10.80
C LYS A 209 28.30 51.22 10.16
#